data_AF-A0A419V551-F1
#
_entry.id   AF-A0A419V551-F1
#
_cell.length_a   1.000
_cell.length_b   1.000
_cell.length_c   1.000
_cell.angle_alpha   90.00
_cell.angle_beta   90.00
_cell.angle_gamma   90.00
#
_symmetry.space_group_name_H-M   'P 1'
#
loop_
_entity.id
_entity.type
_entity.pdbx_description
1 polymer ?
#
loop_
_entity_poly.entity_id
_entity_poly.type
_entity_poly.pdbx_seq_one_letter_code
_entity_poly.pdbx_strand_id
1 'polypeptide(L)'
;MKSIDFHTGSTAEAMDFTSYEIKFKALADNIRLQIMYELNQKPSICVCDLTTLVNLPQSKLSYHLKILLDAELIEKEKIGTWNYYRLNKKEVKNILSEELCCIFYPSS
;
A
#
# COMPACT_ATOMS: atom_id res chain seq x y z
N MET A 1 -34.61 5.17 -47.60
CA MET A 1 -33.38 4.45 -47.20
C MET A 1 -32.81 5.16 -45.98
N LYS A 2 -33.13 4.69 -44.77
CA LYS A 2 -32.46 5.15 -43.54
C LYS A 2 -31.28 4.19 -43.32
N SER A 3 -30.07 4.73 -43.23
CA SER A 3 -28.96 4.04 -42.61
C SER A 3 -28.44 4.95 -41.50
N ILE A 4 -28.70 4.50 -40.28
CA ILE A 4 -28.03 4.89 -39.04
C ILE A 4 -26.63 4.26 -39.05
N ASP A 5 -25.66 4.88 -38.38
CA ASP A 5 -24.73 4.24 -37.43
C ASP A 5 -23.63 5.26 -37.08
N PHE A 6 -23.06 5.35 -35.89
CA PHE A 6 -23.50 5.19 -34.51
C PHE A 6 -22.38 5.91 -33.72
N HIS A 7 -22.70 6.67 -32.67
CA HIS A 7 -21.67 7.19 -31.76
C HIS A 7 -20.95 6.03 -31.08
N THR A 8 -19.63 5.99 -31.17
CA THR A 8 -18.75 5.29 -30.20
C THR A 8 -17.55 6.21 -30.02
N GLY A 9 -17.40 6.94 -28.92
CA GLY A 9 -17.49 6.46 -27.55
C GLY A 9 -16.07 6.34 -27.03
N SER A 10 -15.71 7.24 -26.11
CA SER A 10 -14.45 7.31 -25.36
C SER A 10 -13.87 5.92 -25.07
N THR A 11 -12.64 5.68 -25.52
CA THR A 11 -11.87 4.51 -25.09
C THR A 11 -11.55 4.68 -23.61
N ALA A 12 -12.26 3.95 -22.75
CA ALA A 12 -11.83 3.74 -21.37
C ALA A 12 -10.40 3.18 -21.39
N GLU A 13 -9.45 3.90 -20.78
CA GLU A 13 -8.18 3.30 -20.41
C GLU A 13 -8.49 2.05 -19.57
N ALA A 14 -7.97 0.90 -19.99
CA ALA A 14 -8.18 -0.34 -19.25
C ALA A 14 -7.58 -0.15 -17.85
N MET A 15 -8.43 -0.26 -16.82
CA MET A 15 -8.02 -0.12 -15.43
C MET A 15 -6.99 -1.21 -15.08
N ASP A 16 -5.75 -0.80 -14.76
CA ASP A 16 -4.70 -1.71 -14.31
C ASP A 16 -4.81 -1.97 -12.81
N PHE A 17 -5.18 -3.20 -12.46
CA PHE A 17 -5.32 -3.64 -11.07
C PHE A 17 -4.02 -4.18 -10.47
N THR A 18 -2.92 -4.27 -11.23
CA THR A 18 -1.67 -4.88 -10.77
C THR A 18 -1.13 -4.19 -9.51
N SER A 19 -1.18 -2.85 -9.48
CA SER A 19 -0.77 -2.08 -8.29
C SER A 19 -1.62 -2.42 -7.07
N TYR A 20 -2.95 -2.50 -7.24
CA TYR A 20 -3.87 -2.88 -6.16
C TYR A 20 -3.67 -4.32 -5.71
N GLU A 21 -3.43 -5.25 -6.63
CA GLU A 21 -3.15 -6.66 -6.29
C GLU A 21 -1.91 -6.79 -5.40
N ILE A 22 -0.82 -6.11 -5.74
CA ILE A 22 0.42 -6.11 -4.95
C ILE A 22 0.15 -5.54 -3.55
N LYS A 23 -0.54 -4.39 -3.47
CA LYS A 23 -0.89 -3.72 -2.21
C LYS A 23 -1.81 -4.58 -1.34
N PHE A 24 -2.84 -5.20 -1.91
CA PHE A 24 -3.75 -6.07 -1.17
C PHE A 24 -3.07 -7.36 -0.69
N LYS A 25 -2.20 -7.98 -1.50
CA LYS A 25 -1.36 -9.10 -1.03
C LYS A 25 -0.45 -8.69 0.13
N ALA A 26 0.11 -7.48 0.08
CA ALA A 26 0.88 -6.94 1.20
C ALA A 26 0.01 -6.68 2.44
N LEU A 27 -1.25 -6.27 2.30
CA LEU A 27 -2.16 -6.03 3.42
C LEU A 27 -2.80 -7.30 4.00
N ALA A 28 -2.89 -8.39 3.24
CA ALA A 28 -3.50 -9.66 3.64
C ALA A 28 -2.62 -10.51 4.59
N ASP A 29 -2.07 -9.88 5.64
CA ASP A 29 -1.21 -10.53 6.64
C ASP A 29 -1.22 -9.74 7.95
N ASN A 30 -1.51 -10.45 9.04
CA ASN A 30 -1.71 -9.84 10.36
C ASN A 30 -0.44 -9.13 10.89
N ILE A 31 0.75 -9.70 10.65
CA ILE A 31 2.00 -9.13 11.12
C ILE A 31 2.30 -7.83 10.36
N ARG A 32 2.06 -7.78 9.05
CA ARG A 32 2.25 -6.56 8.25
C ARG A 32 1.30 -5.45 8.68
N LEU A 33 0.04 -5.78 8.98
CA LEU A 33 -0.91 -4.82 9.55
C LEU A 33 -0.45 -4.29 10.91
N GLN A 34 0.09 -5.15 11.78
CA GLN A 34 0.63 -4.73 13.07
C GLN A 34 1.86 -3.82 12.91
N ILE A 35 2.78 -4.15 11.99
CA ILE A 35 3.92 -3.28 11.66
C ILE A 35 3.43 -1.89 11.21
N MET A 36 2.46 -1.84 10.30
CA MET A 36 1.89 -0.58 9.81
C MET A 36 1.22 0.23 10.94
N TYR A 37 0.53 -0.45 11.86
CA TYR A 37 -0.05 0.19 13.05
C TYR A 37 1.05 0.83 13.91
N GLU A 38 2.10 0.10 14.26
CA GLU A 38 3.22 0.64 15.05
C GLU A 38 3.89 1.83 14.35
N LEU A 39 4.13 1.73 13.04
CA LEU A 39 4.71 2.81 12.23
C LEU A 39 3.83 4.06 12.15
N ASN A 40 2.52 3.95 12.39
CA ASN A 40 1.64 5.11 12.44
C ASN A 40 1.73 5.89 13.76
N GLN A 41 2.24 5.27 14.83
CA GLN A 41 2.30 5.88 16.16
C GLN A 41 3.39 6.96 16.28
N LYS A 42 4.37 6.98 15.37
CA LYS A 42 5.52 7.90 15.38
C LYS A 42 5.86 8.38 13.97
N PRO A 43 6.54 9.54 13.80
CA PRO A 43 6.96 10.02 12.48
C PRO A 43 7.89 9.06 11.74
N SER A 44 8.76 8.37 12.48
CA SER A 44 9.61 7.27 12.00
C SER A 44 10.06 6.38 13.16
N ILE A 45 10.40 5.13 12.89
CA ILE A 45 10.85 4.14 13.89
C ILE A 45 12.12 3.46 13.39
N CYS A 46 13.14 3.37 14.25
CA CYS A 46 14.36 2.61 13.97
C CYS A 46 14.04 1.12 13.87
N VAL A 47 14.74 0.38 13.01
CA VAL A 47 14.59 -1.08 12.89
C VAL A 47 14.80 -1.82 14.22
N CYS A 48 15.68 -1.32 15.09
CA CYS A 48 15.92 -1.91 16.41
C CYS A 48 14.69 -1.83 17.30
N ASP A 49 14.12 -0.62 17.42
CA ASP A 49 12.91 -0.39 18.22
C ASP A 49 11.74 -1.19 17.65
N LEU A 50 11.60 -1.22 16.32
CA LEU A 50 10.52 -1.96 15.67
C LEU A 50 10.62 -3.47 15.93
N THR A 51 11.83 -4.03 15.91
CA THR A 51 12.09 -5.44 16.25
C THR A 51 11.57 -5.77 17.65
N THR A 52 11.79 -4.87 18.61
CA THR A 52 11.28 -5.02 19.98
C THR A 52 9.76 -4.88 20.06
N LEU A 53 9.18 -3.87 19.39
CA LEU A 53 7.73 -3.60 19.41
C LEU A 53 6.90 -4.75 18.85
N VAL A 54 7.34 -5.34 17.74
CA VAL A 54 6.60 -6.44 17.09
C VAL A 54 7.01 -7.83 17.58
N ASN A 55 8.01 -7.92 18.47
CA ASN A 55 8.53 -9.16 19.04
C ASN A 55 8.85 -10.24 17.97
N LEU A 56 9.59 -9.84 16.93
CA LEU A 56 10.00 -10.74 15.84
C LEU A 56 11.51 -10.77 15.69
N PRO A 57 12.10 -11.92 15.31
CA PRO A 57 13.49 -11.96 14.86
C PRO A 57 13.71 -11.00 13.67
N GLN A 58 14.86 -10.33 13.64
CA GLN A 58 15.18 -9.33 12.61
C GLN A 58 15.07 -9.86 11.18
N SER A 59 15.41 -11.13 10.93
CA SER A 59 15.29 -11.75 9.60
C SER A 59 13.84 -11.84 9.14
N LYS A 60 12.91 -12.22 10.04
CA LYS A 60 11.48 -12.25 9.76
C LYS A 60 10.93 -10.84 9.56
N LEU A 61 11.30 -9.90 10.44
CA LEU A 61 10.89 -8.50 10.28
C LEU A 61 11.35 -7.92 8.94
N SER A 62 12.60 -8.18 8.53
CA SER A 62 13.15 -7.69 7.25
C SER A 62 12.37 -8.22 6.05
N TYR A 63 11.87 -9.46 6.10
CA TYR A 63 11.00 -10.01 5.06
C TYR A 63 9.68 -9.25 4.96
N HIS A 64 9.01 -9.00 6.09
CA HIS A 64 7.76 -8.22 6.10
C HIS A 64 7.98 -6.77 5.63
N LEU A 65 9.05 -6.12 6.08
CA LEU A 65 9.42 -4.76 5.66
C LEU A 65 9.70 -4.69 4.16
N LYS A 66 10.37 -5.69 3.58
CA LYS A 66 10.61 -5.74 2.14
C LYS A 66 9.29 -5.79 1.35
N ILE A 67 8.35 -6.63 1.75
CA ILE A 67 7.03 -6.71 1.09
C ILE A 67 6.29 -5.37 1.17
N LEU A 68 6.31 -4.72 2.33
CA LEU A 68 5.67 -3.42 2.51
C LEU A 68 6.35 -2.30 1.70
N LEU A 69 7.68 -2.34 1.57
CA LEU A 69 8.44 -1.41 0.73
C LEU A 69 8.15 -1.63 -0.76
N ASP A 70 8.16 -2.89 -1.22
CA ASP A 70 7.87 -3.25 -2.61
C ASP A 70 6.43 -2.88 -3.01
N ALA A 71 5.51 -2.82 -2.03
CA ALA A 71 4.12 -2.36 -2.20
C ALA A 71 3.94 -0.84 -1.97
N GLU A 72 5.03 -0.10 -1.73
CA GLU A 72 5.04 1.35 -1.47
C GLU A 72 4.22 1.82 -0.26
N LEU A 73 3.86 0.90 0.65
CA LEU A 73 3.06 1.18 1.84
C LEU A 73 3.87 1.83 2.96
N ILE A 74 5.19 1.64 2.94
CA ILE A 74 6.13 2.24 3.89
C ILE A 74 7.32 2.82 3.13
N GLU A 75 8.03 3.73 3.77
CA GLU A 75 9.27 4.33 3.29
C GLU A 75 10.41 3.98 4.23
N LYS A 76 11.63 3.94 3.68
CA LYS A 76 12.87 3.69 4.44
C LYS A 76 13.84 4.84 4.27
N GLU A 77 14.40 5.30 5.37
CA GLU A 77 15.49 6.28 5.41
C GLU A 77 16.68 5.72 6.18
N LYS A 78 17.90 5.91 5.68
CA LYS A 78 19.11 5.48 6.36
C LYS A 78 19.75 6.67 7.07
N ILE A 79 19.88 6.58 8.39
CA ILE A 79 20.52 7.60 9.23
C ILE A 79 21.72 6.96 9.92
N GLY A 80 22.93 7.33 9.47
CA GLY A 80 24.16 6.66 9.88
C GLY A 80 24.13 5.17 9.49
N THR A 81 24.28 4.28 10.48
CA THR A 81 24.24 2.82 10.27
C THR A 81 22.82 2.26 10.29
N TRP A 82 21.84 3.01 10.80
CA TRP A 82 20.51 2.50 11.11
C TRP A 82 19.49 2.83 10.02
N ASN A 83 18.56 1.90 9.80
CA ASN A 83 17.40 2.13 8.94
C ASN A 83 16.21 2.54 9.80
N TYR A 84 15.53 3.59 9.38
CA TYR A 84 14.29 4.10 9.93
C TYR A 84 13.18 3.88 8.93
N TYR A 85 12.01 3.49 9.42
CA TYR A 85 10.83 3.25 8.62
C TYR A 85 9.71 4.19 9.02
N ARG A 86 8.88 4.56 8.06
CA ARG A 86 7.65 5.34 8.31
C ARG A 86 6.55 4.89 7.37
N LEU A 87 5.31 5.12 7.77
CA LEU A 87 4.15 4.83 6.93
C LEU A 87 4.09 5.79 5.74
N ASN A 88 3.88 5.27 4.53
CA ASN A 88 3.57 6.10 3.37
C ASN A 88 2.08 6.50 3.42
N LYS A 89 1.80 7.58 4.16
CA LYS A 89 0.41 8.02 4.41
C LYS A 89 -0.34 8.38 3.13
N LYS A 90 0.36 8.81 2.08
CA LYS A 90 -0.25 9.12 0.79
C LYS A 90 -0.77 7.85 0.14
N GLU A 91 0.07 6.83 -0.01
CA GLU A 91 -0.33 5.57 -0.64
C GLU A 91 -1.37 4.81 0.17
N VAL A 92 -1.27 4.82 1.50
CA VAL A 92 -2.30 4.22 2.36
C VAL A 92 -3.67 4.90 2.17
N LYS A 93 -3.70 6.23 2.04
CA LYS A 93 -4.96 6.94 1.75
C LYS A 93 -5.50 6.60 0.37
N ASN A 94 -4.64 6.44 -0.64
CA ASN A 94 -5.06 6.07 -1.99
C ASN A 94 -5.72 4.68 -2.02
N ILE A 95 -5.29 3.75 -1.17
CA ILE A 95 -5.91 2.40 -1.06
C ILE A 95 -7.26 2.45 -0.33
N LEU A 96 -7.47 3.45 0.52
CA LEU A 96 -8.70 3.60 1.31
C LEU A 96 -9.57 4.75 0.80
N SER A 97 -9.32 5.22 -0.43
CA SER A 97 -9.95 6.41 -0.99
C SER A 97 -11.33 6.11 -1.58
N GLU A 98 -12.12 7.18 -1.75
CA GLU A 98 -13.39 7.15 -2.47
C GLU A 98 -13.23 6.74 -3.94
N GLU A 99 -12.05 6.93 -4.54
CA GLU A 99 -11.78 6.51 -5.93
C GLU A 99 -11.88 4.99 -6.08
N LEU A 100 -11.29 4.23 -5.14
CA LEU A 100 -11.44 2.77 -5.09
C LEU A 100 -12.88 2.36 -4.77
N CYS A 101 -13.58 3.15 -3.94
CA CYS A 101 -14.99 2.92 -3.65
C CYS A 101 -15.82 2.99 -4.94
N CYS A 102 -15.62 4.00 -5.79
CA CYS A 102 -16.33 4.12 -7.06
C CYS A 102 -16.05 2.97 -8.05
N ILE A 103 -14.88 2.31 -7.96
CA ILE A 103 -14.56 1.14 -8.78
C ILE A 103 -15.42 -0.07 -8.38
N PHE A 104 -15.62 -0.29 -7.08
CA PHE A 104 -16.30 -1.49 -6.56
C PHE A 104 -17.75 -1.26 -6.11
N TYR A 105 -18.15 -0.01 -5.91
CA TYR A 105 -19.46 0.43 -5.44
C TYR A 105 -19.80 1.80 -6.04
N PRO A 106 -20.10 1.86 -7.36
CA PRO A 106 -20.42 3.11 -8.02
C PRO A 106 -21.70 3.71 -7.44
N SER A 107 -21.63 4.96 -6.99
CA SER A 107 -22.80 5.75 -6.62
C SER A 107 -23.71 5.89 -7.83
N SER A 108 -24.98 5.52 -7.66
CA SER A 108 -26.03 5.52 -8.70
C SER A 108 -26.32 6.91 -9.26
#